data_AF-A0A349BW63-F1
#
_entry.id   AF-A0A349BW63-F1
#
_cell.length_a   1.000
_cell.length_b   1.000
_cell.length_c   1.000
_cell.angle_alpha   90.00
_cell.angle_beta   90.00
_cell.angle_gamma   90.00
#
_symmetry.space_group_name_H-M   'P 1'
#
loop_
_entity.id
_entity.type
_entity.pdbx_description
1 polymer ?
#
loop_
_entity_poly.entity_id
_entity_poly.type
_entity_poly.pdbx_seq_one_letter_code
_entity_poly.pdbx_strand_id
1 'polypeptide(L)'
;MKRYIFFVLLCIQCDKLIEFPIPETIEIELPKANTSIQAVWERVKQSETGFVLFEKSETDLWLEGIVTSSDATGNFYKELYLQDQPNDPTRGCVCC
;
A
#
# COMPACT_ATOMS: atom_id res chain seq x y z
N MET A 1 -20.21 -10.98 -47.80
CA MET A 1 -19.15 -11.70 -47.05
C MET A 1 -18.31 -10.78 -46.16
N LYS A 2 -17.71 -9.68 -46.67
CA LYS A 2 -16.96 -8.70 -45.86
C LYS A 2 -17.73 -8.05 -44.68
N ARG A 3 -19.04 -7.77 -44.81
CA ARG A 3 -19.87 -7.20 -43.72
C ARG A 3 -20.13 -8.18 -42.56
N TYR A 4 -20.20 -9.48 -42.83
CA TYR A 4 -20.39 -10.50 -41.79
C TYR A 4 -19.09 -10.80 -41.03
N ILE A 5 -17.95 -10.71 -41.72
CA ILE A 5 -16.61 -10.83 -41.11
C ILE A 5 -16.40 -9.75 -40.03
N PHE A 6 -16.85 -8.52 -40.28
CA PHE A 6 -16.76 -7.43 -39.29
C PHE A 6 -17.61 -7.69 -38.03
N PHE A 7 -18.79 -8.29 -38.18
CA PHE A 7 -19.65 -8.66 -37.05
C PHE A 7 -19.09 -9.83 -36.23
N VAL A 8 -18.42 -10.79 -36.86
CA VAL A 8 -17.77 -11.92 -36.16
C VAL A 8 -16.58 -11.44 -35.31
N LEU A 9 -15.82 -10.44 -35.80
CA LEU A 9 -14.68 -9.86 -35.09
C LEU A 9 -15.07 -9.10 -33.81
N LEU A 10 -16.31 -8.60 -33.70
CA LEU A 10 -16.81 -7.89 -32.51
C LEU A 10 -17.17 -8.82 -31.35
N CYS A 11 -17.39 -10.13 -31.60
CA CYS A 11 -17.80 -11.09 -30.57
C CYS A 11 -16.62 -11.78 -29.85
N ILE A 12 -15.36 -11.45 -30.17
CA ILE A 12 -14.16 -12.18 -29.69
C ILE A 12 -13.34 -11.38 -28.66
N GLN A 13 -13.80 -10.19 -28.25
CA GLN A 13 -13.10 -9.43 -27.21
C GLN A 13 -13.59 -9.84 -25.82
N CYS A 14 -13.09 -10.99 -25.36
CA CYS A 14 -13.07 -11.34 -23.95
C CYS A 14 -11.61 -11.25 -23.51
N ASP A 15 -11.20 -10.08 -22.99
CA ASP A 15 -9.93 -10.01 -22.27
C ASP A 15 -10.04 -10.95 -21.08
N LYS A 16 -9.10 -11.90 -20.97
CA LYS A 16 -9.05 -12.83 -19.85
C LYS A 16 -8.93 -12.00 -18.57
N LEU A 17 -9.72 -12.35 -17.55
CA LEU A 17 -9.51 -11.82 -16.21
C LEU A 17 -8.05 -12.08 -15.84
N ILE A 18 -7.30 -11.02 -15.57
CA ILE A 18 -5.94 -11.13 -15.07
C ILE A 18 -6.09 -11.58 -13.62
N GLU A 19 -5.97 -12.87 -13.39
CA GLU A 19 -5.88 -13.43 -12.04
C GLU A 19 -4.44 -13.21 -11.55
N PHE A 20 -4.30 -12.40 -10.50
CA PHE A 20 -3.02 -12.28 -9.81
C PHE A 20 -2.82 -13.55 -8.97
N PRO A 21 -1.72 -14.30 -9.18
CA PRO A 21 -1.45 -15.47 -8.35
C PRO A 21 -1.23 -15.01 -6.90
N ILE A 22 -1.94 -15.65 -5.97
CA ILE A 22 -1.70 -15.43 -4.53
C ILE A 22 -0.29 -15.95 -4.24
N PRO A 23 0.61 -15.11 -3.69
CA PRO A 23 1.95 -15.56 -3.34
C PRO A 23 1.89 -16.64 -2.25
N GLU A 24 2.85 -17.54 -2.26
CA GLU A 24 2.98 -18.56 -1.22
C GLU A 24 3.29 -17.89 0.14
N THR A 25 2.58 -18.29 1.19
CA THR A 25 2.80 -17.76 2.54
C THR A 25 4.16 -18.24 3.04
N ILE A 26 5.10 -17.32 3.19
CA ILE A 26 6.39 -17.61 3.81
C ILE A 26 6.21 -17.48 5.32
N GLU A 27 6.49 -18.55 6.08
CA GLU A 27 6.62 -18.46 7.53
C GLU A 27 7.95 -17.76 7.87
N ILE A 28 7.87 -16.46 8.10
CA ILE A 28 9.00 -15.64 8.55
C ILE A 28 8.69 -15.19 9.98
N GLU A 29 9.67 -15.27 10.88
CA GLU A 29 9.56 -14.62 12.18
C GLU A 29 9.59 -13.11 11.96
N LEU A 30 8.41 -12.48 12.10
CA LEU A 30 8.29 -11.04 11.96
C LEU A 30 8.87 -10.34 13.19
N PRO A 31 9.62 -9.25 13.01
CA PRO A 31 10.07 -8.43 14.12
C PRO A 31 8.86 -7.82 14.82
N LYS A 32 8.91 -7.80 16.15
CA LYS A 32 7.87 -7.16 16.95
C LYS A 32 7.94 -5.65 16.78
N ALA A 33 6.77 -5.02 16.58
CA ALA A 33 6.67 -3.57 16.55
C ALA A 33 7.24 -2.97 17.85
N ASN A 34 8.13 -1.99 17.70
CA ASN A 34 8.78 -1.26 18.79
C ASN A 34 8.52 0.26 18.72
N THR A 35 7.79 0.71 17.70
CA THR A 35 7.33 2.10 17.53
C THR A 35 5.88 2.14 17.05
N SER A 36 5.30 3.34 16.98
CA SER A 36 3.94 3.58 16.50
C SER A 36 3.88 4.76 15.52
N ILE A 37 2.82 4.81 14.71
CA ILE A 37 2.56 5.94 13.80
C ILE A 37 2.46 7.26 14.60
N GLN A 38 1.89 7.22 15.80
CA GLN A 38 1.84 8.35 16.72
C GLN A 38 3.24 8.86 17.10
N ALA A 39 4.15 7.97 17.47
CA ALA A 39 5.51 8.34 17.87
C ALA A 39 6.30 8.96 16.70
N VAL A 40 6.13 8.41 15.50
CA VAL A 40 6.72 8.98 14.27
C VAL A 40 6.16 10.38 14.01
N TRP A 41 4.84 10.56 14.13
CA TRP A 41 4.19 11.86 13.97
C TRP A 41 4.71 12.90 14.96
N GLU A 42 4.90 12.52 16.23
CA GLU A 42 5.44 13.42 17.26
C GLU A 42 6.86 13.88 16.92
N ARG A 43 7.71 12.98 16.42
CA ARG A 43 9.05 13.35 15.92
C ARG A 43 8.94 14.35 14.77
N VAL A 44 8.04 14.12 13.81
CA VAL A 44 7.83 15.02 12.67
C VAL A 44 7.36 16.40 13.14
N LYS A 45 6.43 16.45 14.10
CA LYS A 45 5.91 17.70 14.67
C LYS A 45 6.98 18.51 15.40
N GLN A 46 7.97 17.84 15.99
CA GLN A 46 9.10 18.50 16.67
C GLN A 46 10.17 19.00 15.70
N SER A 47 10.15 18.56 14.44
CA SER A 47 11.08 19.01 13.42
C SER A 47 10.72 20.41 12.91
N GLU A 48 11.70 21.32 12.89
CA GLU A 48 11.54 22.66 12.31
C GLU A 48 11.24 22.63 10.81
N THR A 49 11.70 21.58 10.11
CA THR A 49 11.50 21.42 8.67
C THR A 49 10.23 20.66 8.32
N GLY A 50 9.58 20.03 9.30
CA GLY A 50 8.50 19.08 9.07
C GLY A 50 8.94 17.74 8.48
N PHE A 51 10.25 17.46 8.45
CA PHE A 51 10.81 16.19 8.02
C PHE A 51 11.72 15.59 9.10
N VAL A 52 11.70 14.25 9.22
CA VAL A 52 12.58 13.50 10.11
C VAL A 52 13.36 12.50 9.26
N LEU A 53 14.68 12.51 9.41
CA LEU A 53 15.55 11.49 8.86
C LEU A 53 15.79 10.44 9.95
N PHE A 54 15.62 9.16 9.60
CA PHE A 54 16.01 8.04 10.46
C PHE A 54 17.36 7.54 9.98
N GLU A 55 18.41 7.77 10.76
CA GLU A 55 19.76 7.36 10.37
C GLU A 55 19.97 5.87 10.59
N LYS A 56 20.84 5.24 9.79
CA LYS A 56 21.25 3.84 9.97
C LYS A 56 22.00 3.58 11.28
N SER A 57 22.48 4.64 11.93
CA SER A 57 23.11 4.60 13.25
C SER A 57 22.09 4.45 14.38
N GLU A 58 20.81 4.76 14.15
CA GLU A 58 19.72 4.59 15.12
C GLU A 58 19.34 3.11 15.27
N THR A 59 18.59 2.82 16.33
CA THR A 59 17.99 1.49 16.51
C THR A 59 16.91 1.26 15.45
N ASP A 60 16.89 0.06 14.86
CA ASP A 60 15.85 -0.32 13.90
C ASP A 60 14.46 -0.11 14.49
N LEU A 61 13.61 0.60 13.75
CA LEU A 61 12.23 0.86 14.13
C LEU A 61 11.29 0.00 13.30
N TRP A 62 10.46 -0.76 14.00
CA TRP A 62 9.43 -1.61 13.44
C TRP A 62 8.07 -1.06 13.85
N LEU A 63 7.23 -0.74 12.86
CA LEU A 63 5.88 -0.24 13.06
C LEU A 63 4.86 -1.20 12.44
N GLU A 64 3.70 -1.30 13.07
CA GLU A 64 2.54 -1.99 12.53
C GLU A 64 1.45 -0.98 12.16
N GLY A 65 0.68 -1.30 11.12
CA GLY A 65 -0.38 -0.43 10.64
C GLY A 65 -1.28 -1.16 9.66
N ILE A 66 -2.46 -0.61 9.43
CA ILE A 66 -3.46 -1.19 8.54
C ILE A 66 -3.41 -0.48 7.19
N VAL A 67 -3.26 -1.26 6.12
CA VAL A 67 -3.29 -0.75 4.75
C VAL A 67 -4.71 -0.34 4.37
N THR A 68 -4.89 0.90 3.93
CA THR A 68 -6.18 1.47 3.52
C THR A 68 -6.22 1.84 2.04
N SER A 69 -5.08 1.87 1.36
CA SER A 69 -4.99 2.11 -0.07
C SER A 69 -5.53 0.92 -0.87
N SER A 70 -6.32 1.21 -1.90
CA SER A 70 -6.81 0.23 -2.87
C SER A 70 -6.65 0.76 -4.29
N ASP A 71 -5.76 0.15 -5.07
CA ASP A 71 -5.46 0.53 -6.45
C ASP A 71 -6.49 0.04 -7.47
N ALA A 72 -7.61 -0.56 -7.03
CA ALA A 72 -8.65 -1.12 -7.89
C ALA A 72 -9.24 -0.12 -8.89
N THR A 73 -9.19 1.19 -8.59
CA THR A 73 -9.63 2.27 -9.47
C THR A 73 -8.48 3.08 -10.09
N GLY A 74 -7.23 2.67 -9.84
CA GLY A 74 -6.03 3.31 -10.38
C GLY A 74 -5.64 4.63 -9.71
N ASN A 75 -6.16 4.93 -8.52
CA ASN A 75 -5.95 6.18 -7.79
C ASN A 75 -4.72 6.19 -6.88
N PHE A 76 -4.19 5.01 -6.49
CA PHE A 76 -2.95 4.89 -5.72
C PHE A 76 -1.90 4.19 -6.57
N TYR A 77 -0.81 4.88 -6.89
CA TYR A 77 0.29 4.34 -7.67
C TYR A 77 1.59 4.44 -6.89
N LYS A 78 2.19 3.30 -6.54
CA LYS A 78 3.45 3.21 -5.78
C LYS A 78 3.42 3.88 -4.40
N GLU A 79 2.24 4.08 -3.85
CA GLU A 79 2.05 4.63 -2.51
C GLU A 79 1.24 3.65 -1.68
N LEU A 80 1.63 3.47 -0.41
CA LEU A 80 0.87 2.73 0.59
C LEU A 80 0.36 3.68 1.66
N TYR A 81 -0.94 3.65 1.92
CA TYR A 81 -1.57 4.46 2.96
C TYR A 81 -1.85 3.57 4.17
N LEU A 82 -1.26 3.91 5.31
CA LEU A 82 -1.34 3.17 6.57
C LEU A 82 -2.09 3.97 7.63
N GLN A 83 -2.87 3.29 8.47
CA GLN A 83 -3.52 3.85 9.64
C GLN A 83 -3.25 3.03 10.91
N ASP A 84 -3.40 3.66 12.07
CA ASP A 84 -3.15 3.04 13.38
C ASP A 84 -4.24 2.05 13.80
N GLN A 85 -5.50 2.30 13.46
CA GLN A 85 -6.64 1.46 13.85
C GLN A 85 -7.64 1.28 12.70
N PRO A 86 -8.38 0.15 12.65
CA PRO A 86 -9.32 -0.11 11.57
C PRO A 86 -10.59 0.75 11.67
N ASN A 87 -11.01 1.05 12.91
CA ASN A 87 -12.19 1.85 13.22
C ASN A 87 -11.73 3.08 14.01
N ASP A 88 -12.29 4.25 13.69
CA ASP A 88 -11.97 5.54 14.33
C ASP A 88 -10.45 5.82 14.44
N PRO A 89 -9.71 5.80 13.31
CA PRO A 89 -8.27 6.00 13.31
C PRO A 89 -7.88 7.38 13.84
N THR A 90 -6.80 7.44 14.61
CA THR A 90 -6.30 8.71 15.18
C THR A 90 -5.17 9.30 14.33
N ARG A 91 -4.37 8.44 13.69
CA ARG A 91 -3.24 8.82 12.84
C ARG A 91 -3.08 7.91 11.64
N GLY A 92 -2.54 8.48 10.56
CA GLY A 92 -2.11 7.75 9.37
C GLY A 92 -0.80 8.28 8.79
N CYS A 93 -0.19 7.50 7.91
CA CYS A 93 1.01 7.87 7.17
C CYS A 93 0.96 7.31 5.74
N VAL A 94 1.75 7.93 4.85
CA VAL A 94 1.96 7.47 3.48
C VAL A 94 3.39 6.96 3.36
N CYS A 95 3.56 5.79 2.77
CA CYS A 95 4.86 5.23 2.40
C CYS A 95 5.01 5.32 0.87
N CYS A 96 6.08 5.99 0.43
CA CYS A 96 6.46 6.17 -0.98
C CYS A 96 7.67 5.31 -1.35
#